data_AF-A0A2J6MZK7-F1
#
_entry.id   AF-A0A2J6MZK7-F1
#
_cell.length_a   1.000
_cell.length_b   1.000
_cell.length_c   1.000
_cell.angle_alpha   90.00
_cell.angle_beta   90.00
_cell.angle_gamma   90.00
#
_symmetry.space_group_name_H-M   'P 1'
#
loop_
_entity.id
_entity.type
_entity.pdbx_description
1 polymer ?
#
loop_
_entity_poly.entity_id
_entity_poly.type
_entity_poly.pdbx_seq_one_letter_code
_entity_poly.pdbx_strand_id
1 'polypeptide(L)' 'MTATLISEKRLLPPCRAACPAHVNVQAYVALIQMGKFREAVEVIRKDMPFPAICGRVCFSPCEDACARVNVDQAV' A
#
# COMPACT_ATOMS: atom_id res chain seq x y z
N MET A 1 36.76 4.24 5.68
CA MET A 1 36.31 5.62 5.42
C MET A 1 35.48 5.65 4.13
N THR A 2 34.41 4.87 4.04
CA THR A 2 33.04 5.41 4.10
C THR A 2 32.07 4.37 4.65
N ALA A 3 31.71 4.52 5.93
CA ALA A 3 30.41 4.08 6.39
C ALA A 3 29.33 4.99 5.76
N THR A 4 28.11 4.49 5.62
CA THR A 4 26.83 5.24 5.43
C THR A 4 26.28 5.40 4.00
N LEU A 5 25.77 4.32 3.37
CA LEU A 5 24.72 4.42 2.33
C LEU A 5 23.69 3.26 2.37
N ILE A 6 23.41 2.70 3.56
CA ILE A 6 22.26 1.78 3.77
C ILE A 6 21.04 2.55 4.33
N SER A 7 21.08 3.89 4.40
CA SER A 7 20.05 4.70 5.09
C SER A 7 19.57 5.86 4.21
N GLU A 8 18.28 5.87 3.88
CA GLU A 8 17.32 7.01 4.04
C GLU A 8 16.07 6.91 3.13
N LYS A 9 16.09 6.17 2.00
CA LYS A 9 15.03 6.29 0.97
C LYS A 9 13.93 5.22 0.95
N ARG A 10 13.65 4.51 2.04
CA ARG A 10 12.50 3.58 2.12
C ARG A 10 11.73 3.68 3.44
N LEU A 11 11.29 4.90 3.79
CA LEU A 11 10.38 5.13 4.92
C LEU A 11 8.97 4.57 4.65
N LEU A 12 8.61 4.39 3.38
CA LEU A 12 7.31 3.83 2.98
C LEU A 12 7.52 2.49 2.25
N PRO A 13 6.68 1.49 2.51
CA PRO A 13 6.63 0.30 1.69
C PRO A 13 6.41 0.63 0.20
N PRO A 14 6.92 -0.18 -0.73
CA PRO A 14 6.96 0.20 -2.15
C PRO A 14 5.57 0.42 -2.76
N CYS A 15 4.57 -0.39 -2.40
CA CYS A 15 3.18 -0.19 -2.87
C CYS A 15 2.58 1.14 -2.37
N ARG A 16 2.94 1.59 -1.17
CA ARG A 16 2.48 2.88 -0.60
C ARG A 16 3.22 4.07 -1.21
N ALA A 17 4.50 3.89 -1.53
CA ALA A 17 5.29 4.88 -2.25
C ALA A 17 4.82 5.05 -3.71
N ALA A 18 4.35 3.98 -4.35
CA ALA A 18 3.85 4.00 -5.72
C ALA A 18 2.41 4.53 -5.84
N CYS A 19 1.59 4.40 -4.78
CA CYS A 19 0.24 4.92 -4.76
C CYS A 19 0.23 6.46 -4.74
N PRO A 20 -0.42 7.15 -5.70
CA PRO A 20 -0.50 8.61 -5.72
C PRO A 20 -1.21 9.23 -4.51
N ALA A 21 -2.14 8.47 -3.91
CA ALA A 21 -2.86 8.87 -2.70
C ALA A 21 -2.17 8.40 -1.41
N HIS A 22 -1.02 7.71 -1.50
CA HIS A 22 -0.28 7.19 -0.36
C HIS A 22 -1.11 6.35 0.64
N VAL A 23 -2.12 5.63 0.11
CA VAL A 23 -3.00 4.76 0.90
C VAL A 23 -2.17 3.66 1.58
N ASN A 24 -2.49 3.37 2.84
CA ASN A 24 -1.84 2.30 3.59
C ASN A 24 -2.40 0.92 3.22
N VAL A 25 -1.89 0.34 2.12
CA VAL A 25 -2.28 -0.99 1.61
C VAL A 25 -2.06 -2.10 2.64
N GLN A 26 -0.93 -2.08 3.34
CA GLN A 26 -0.63 -3.08 4.37
C GLN A 26 -1.72 -3.14 5.43
N ALA A 27 -2.14 -1.97 5.93
CA ALA A 27 -3.07 -1.89 7.04
C ALA A 27 -4.47 -2.38 6.65
N TYR A 28 -5.03 -1.91 5.53
CA TYR A 28 -6.38 -2.33 5.15
C TYR A 28 -6.42 -3.80 4.72
N VAL A 29 -5.38 -4.34 4.07
CA VAL A 29 -5.31 -5.76 3.69
C VAL A 29 -5.22 -6.64 4.94
N ALA A 30 -4.40 -6.26 5.93
CA ALA A 30 -4.32 -6.98 7.20
C ALA A 30 -5.66 -6.98 7.94
N LEU A 31 -6.39 -5.87 7.94
CA LEU A 31 -7.72 -5.77 8.55
C LEU A 31 -8.75 -6.65 7.81
N ILE A 32 -8.71 -6.67 6.47
CA ILE A 32 -9.53 -7.56 5.65
C ILE A 32 -9.26 -9.03 5.99
N GLN A 33 -7.99 -9.42 6.14
CA GLN A 33 -7.62 -10.79 6.53
C GLN A 33 -8.17 -11.17 7.92
N MET A 34 -8.35 -10.20 8.82
CA MET A 34 -8.97 -10.38 10.13
C MET A 34 -10.51 -10.29 10.12
N GLY A 35 -11.15 -10.11 8.96
CA GLY A 35 -12.59 -9.90 8.83
C GLY A 35 -13.09 -8.52 9.29
N LYS A 36 -12.17 -7.58 9.54
CA LYS A 36 -12.44 -6.22 10.04
C LYS A 36 -12.68 -5.24 8.89
N PHE A 37 -13.71 -5.49 8.09
CA PHE A 37 -13.97 -4.75 6.86
C PHE A 37 -14.29 -3.26 7.10
N ARG A 38 -14.97 -2.93 8.20
CA ARG A 38 -15.33 -1.54 8.52
C ARG A 38 -14.08 -0.71 8.82
N GLU A 39 -13.21 -1.24 9.66
CA GLU A 39 -11.93 -0.63 10.01
C GLU A 39 -11.03 -0.51 8.78
N ALA A 40 -11.03 -1.51 7.90
CA ALA A 40 -10.27 -1.46 6.64
C ALA A 40 -10.71 -0.28 5.76
N VAL A 41 -12.03 -0.09 5.60
CA VAL A 41 -12.57 1.05 4.85
C VAL A 41 -12.25 2.39 5.53
N GLU A 42 -12.29 2.46 6.85
CA GLU A 42 -11.92 3.66 7.60
C GLU A 42 -10.44 4.02 7.40
N VAL A 43 -9.54 3.03 7.36
CA VAL A 43 -8.12 3.26 7.04
C VAL A 43 -7.97 3.88 5.66
N ILE A 44 -8.64 3.33 4.64
CA ILE A 44 -8.54 3.85 3.27
C ILE A 44 -9.11 5.28 3.20
N ARG A 45 -10.23 5.55 3.90
CA ARG A 45 -10.89 6.85 3.90
C ARG A 45 -10.08 7.99 4.53
N LYS A 46 -9.02 7.70 5.28
CA LYS A 46 -8.09 8.73 5.79
C LYS A 46 -7.41 9.49 4.67
N ASP A 47 -7.07 8.77 3.60
CA ASP A 47 -6.30 9.29 2.48
C ASP A 47 -7.18 9.49 1.22
N MET A 48 -8.25 8.70 1.09
CA MET A 48 -9.07 8.63 -0.13
C MET A 48 -10.57 8.67 0.19
N PRO A 49 -11.27 9.80 -0.03
CA PRO A 49 -12.68 9.96 0.36
C PRO A 49 -13.65 9.08 -0.45
N PHE A 50 -13.26 8.68 -1.66
CA PHE A 50 -14.10 7.88 -2.57
C PHE A 50 -13.43 6.54 -2.93
N PRO A 51 -13.19 5.64 -1.96
CA PRO A 51 -12.40 4.44 -2.18
C PRO A 51 -13.06 3.45 -3.16
N ALA A 52 -14.40 3.43 -3.20
CA ALA A 52 -15.15 2.51 -4.05
C ALA A 52 -14.99 2.80 -5.54
N ILE A 53 -14.99 4.08 -5.95
CA ILE A 53 -14.79 4.43 -7.36
C ILE A 53 -13.31 4.39 -7.72
N CYS A 54 -12.45 4.94 -6.86
CA CYS A 54 -11.00 4.96 -7.09
C CYS A 54 -10.45 3.54 -7.25
N GLY A 55 -10.87 2.58 -6.43
CA GLY A 55 -10.46 1.17 -6.57
C GLY A 55 -10.92 0.50 -7.86
N ARG A 56 -12.02 0.95 -8.48
CA ARG A 56 -12.53 0.39 -9.76
C ARG A 56 -11.85 0.97 -10.99
N VAL A 57 -11.40 2.22 -10.92
CA VAL A 57 -10.75 2.92 -12.05
C VAL A 57 -9.22 2.98 -11.90
N CYS A 58 -8.68 2.44 -10.81
CA CYS A 58 -7.26 2.44 -10.53
C CYS A 58 -6.50 1.64 -11.60
N PHE A 59 -5.34 2.14 -12.02
CA PHE A 59 -4.40 1.39 -12.84
C PHE A 59 -3.49 0.47 -12.00
N SER A 60 -3.73 0.36 -10.70
CA SER A 60 -2.98 -0.46 -9.75
C SER A 60 -1.44 -0.29 -9.79
N PRO A 61 -0.87 0.93 -9.75
CA PRO A 61 0.59 1.12 -9.70
C PRO A 61 1.22 0.49 -8.43
N CYS A 62 0.42 0.22 -7.41
CA CYS A 62 0.82 -0.48 -6.20
C CYS A 62 1.14 -1.96 -6.44
N GLU A 63 0.47 -2.61 -7.40
CA GLU A 63 0.69 -4.02 -7.77
C GLU A 63 2.02 -4.18 -8.52
N ASP A 64 2.32 -3.27 -9.46
CA ASP A 64 3.59 -3.22 -10.20
C ASP A 64 4.81 -3.09 -9.27
N ALA A 65 4.66 -2.33 -8.18
CA ALA A 65 5.70 -2.12 -7.18
C ALA A 65 5.66 -3.13 -6.02
N CYS A 66 4.76 -4.12 -6.04
CA CYS A 66 4.50 -4.98 -4.89
C CYS A 66 5.68 -5.90 -4.58
N ALA A 67 6.19 -5.82 -3.34
CA ALA A 67 7.33 -6.63 -2.91
C ALA A 67 7.05 -8.15 -2.86
N ARG A 68 5.76 -8.55 -2.86
CA ARG A 68 5.35 -9.96 -2.83
C ARG A 68 5.70 -10.74 -4.09
N VAL A 69 6.02 -10.06 -5.19
CA VAL A 69 6.58 -10.73 -6.40
C VAL A 69 7.83 -11.56 -6.08
N ASN A 70 8.56 -11.24 -5.01
CA ASN A 70 9.73 -12.01 -4.57
C ASN A 70 9.40 -13.21 -3.67
N VAL A 71 8.14 -13.38 -3.30
CA VAL A 71 7.67 -14.47 -2.42
C VAL A 71 6.72 -15.37 -3.20
N ASP A 72 5.71 -14.78 -3.82
CA ASP A 72 4.71 -15.43 -4.64
C ASP A 72 4.27 -14.54 -5.81
N GLN A 73 3.27 -13.68 -5.61
CA GLN A 73 2.72 -12.83 -6.67
C GLN A 73 2.28 -11.48 -6.12
N ALA A 74 2.19 -10.49 -7.01
CA ALA A 74 1.62 -9.19 -6.67
C ALA A 74 0.15 -9.32 -6.21
N VAL A 75 -0.26 -8.36 -5.39
CA VAL A 75 -1.59 -8.18 -4.80
C VAL A 75 -1.88 -6.70 -4.68
#